data_AF-A0A852Z9D7-F1
#
_entry.id   AF-A0A852Z9D7-F1
#
_cell.length_a   1.000
_cell.length_b   1.000
_cell.length_c   1.000
_cell.angle_alpha   90.00
_cell.angle_beta   90.00
_cell.angle_gamma   90.00
#
_symmetry.space_group_name_H-M   'P 1'
#
loop_
_entity.id
_entity.type
_entity.pdbx_description
1 polymer ?
#
loop_
_entity_poly.entity_id
_entity_poly.type
_entity_poly.pdbx_seq_one_letter_code
_entity_poly.pdbx_strand_id
1 'polypeptide(L)'
;MFGWSDAVLGATGHRSFTADDVEHVRDGAVLAGGSPNKVEFDVEGIRSNCASKREDDIVSELMLDGNTVYVLNDGEPINFLEQSALGNALELIRSELCMCMWALATQRHRNGIHRLAPELQQWLADTWRCAHRNTP
;
A
#
# COMPACT_ATOMS: atom_id res chain seq x y z
N MET A 1 11.95 -5.93 -17.79
CA MET A 1 11.31 -5.48 -19.06
C MET A 1 10.02 -4.76 -18.69
N PHE A 2 10.07 -3.43 -18.53
CA PHE A 2 8.93 -2.57 -18.15
C PHE A 2 8.70 -1.41 -19.15
N GLY A 3 9.30 -1.49 -20.35
CA GLY A 3 9.37 -0.36 -21.30
C GLY A 3 8.03 0.13 -21.87
N TRP A 4 6.90 -0.46 -21.46
CA TRP A 4 5.55 -0.04 -21.84
C TRP A 4 4.73 0.46 -20.65
N SER A 5 5.28 0.43 -19.44
CA SER A 5 4.55 0.77 -18.22
C SER A 5 4.50 2.28 -18.04
N ASP A 6 3.31 2.87 -18.16
CA ASP A 6 3.07 4.27 -17.80
C ASP A 6 3.04 4.48 -16.27
N ALA A 7 2.79 3.41 -15.51
CA ALA A 7 2.82 3.40 -14.06
C ALA A 7 3.35 2.07 -13.51
N VAL A 8 4.02 2.14 -12.35
CA VAL A 8 4.54 1.02 -11.58
C VAL A 8 4.00 1.12 -10.16
N LEU A 9 3.29 0.07 -9.73
CA LEU A 9 2.73 -0.03 -8.38
C LEU A 9 3.54 -1.02 -7.55
N GLY A 10 4.11 -0.54 -6.45
CA GLY A 10 4.77 -1.39 -5.46
C GLY A 10 3.76 -1.92 -4.45
N ALA A 11 3.63 -3.24 -4.31
CA ALA A 11 2.64 -3.87 -3.43
C ALA A 11 3.12 -5.22 -2.85
N THR A 12 4.43 -5.44 -2.77
CA THR A 12 5.02 -6.74 -2.42
C THR A 12 5.41 -6.87 -0.94
N GLY A 13 5.49 -5.76 -0.22
CA GLY A 13 6.08 -5.64 1.12
C GLY A 13 7.62 -5.67 1.13
N HIS A 14 8.26 -5.62 -0.04
CA HIS A 14 9.71 -5.76 -0.20
C HIS A 14 10.25 -4.71 -1.18
N ARG A 15 11.57 -4.47 -1.15
CA ARG A 15 12.22 -3.62 -2.13
C ARG A 15 12.23 -4.29 -3.49
N SER A 16 11.66 -3.63 -4.49
CA SER A 16 11.44 -4.18 -5.82
C SER A 16 11.83 -3.25 -6.96
N PHE A 17 12.18 -2.00 -6.67
CA PHE A 17 12.56 -1.01 -7.67
C PHE A 17 13.71 -0.12 -7.17
N THR A 18 14.74 0.04 -8.00
CA THR A 18 16.01 0.71 -7.70
C THR A 18 16.44 1.61 -8.86
N ALA A 19 17.60 2.26 -8.75
CA ALA A 19 18.14 3.10 -9.82
C ALA A 19 18.35 2.33 -11.13
N ASP A 20 18.82 1.08 -11.06
CA ASP A 20 19.05 0.21 -12.21
C ASP A 20 17.75 -0.11 -12.97
N ASP A 21 16.59 0.04 -12.34
CA ASP A 21 15.29 -0.23 -12.96
C ASP A 21 14.74 0.98 -13.74
N VAL A 22 15.28 2.19 -13.53
CA VAL A 22 14.79 3.43 -14.16
C VAL A 22 14.99 3.42 -15.68
N GLU A 23 16.08 2.84 -16.18
CA GLU A 23 16.30 2.72 -17.63
C GLU A 23 15.32 1.74 -18.31
N HIS A 24 14.68 0.89 -17.51
CA HIS A 24 13.83 -0.21 -17.98
C HIS A 24 12.34 0.13 -18.03
N VAL A 25 11.95 1.28 -17.49
CA VAL A 25 10.58 1.80 -17.53
C VAL A 25 10.43 2.84 -18.63
N ARG A 26 9.18 3.17 -18.97
CA ARG A 26 8.88 4.24 -19.92
C ARG A 26 9.34 5.58 -19.33
N ASP A 27 9.91 6.45 -20.18
CA ASP A 27 10.14 7.84 -19.81
C ASP A 27 8.82 8.53 -19.42
N GLY A 28 8.83 9.21 -18.28
CA GLY A 28 7.65 9.79 -17.63
C GLY A 28 6.81 8.81 -16.83
N ALA A 29 7.27 7.59 -16.55
CA ALA A 29 6.50 6.61 -15.77
C ALA A 29 6.27 7.09 -14.33
N VAL A 30 5.09 6.76 -13.79
CA VAL A 30 4.70 7.09 -12.41
C VAL A 30 4.98 5.92 -11.47
N LEU A 31 5.68 6.16 -10.37
CA LEU A 31 5.97 5.20 -9.30
C LEU A 31 5.06 5.48 -8.10
N ALA A 32 4.28 4.47 -7.71
CA ALA A 32 3.30 4.58 -6.62
C ALA A 32 3.46 3.45 -5.59
N GLY A 33 3.62 3.81 -4.32
CA GLY A 33 3.66 2.87 -3.21
C GLY A 33 2.25 2.43 -2.79
N GLY A 34 2.02 1.13 -2.66
CA GLY A 34 0.80 0.54 -2.08
C GLY A 34 1.06 -0.33 -0.84
N SER A 35 2.32 -0.55 -0.48
CA SER A 35 2.70 -1.29 0.72
C SER A 35 2.60 -0.41 1.98
N PRO A 36 2.31 -0.99 3.16
CA PRO A 36 2.19 -0.22 4.42
C PRO A 36 3.45 0.57 4.81
N ASN A 37 4.61 0.22 4.27
CA ASN A 37 5.88 0.88 4.52
C ASN A 37 6.47 1.38 3.19
N LYS A 38 7.22 2.49 3.23
CA LYS A 38 8.12 2.95 2.16
C LYS A 38 9.29 1.97 1.95
N VAL A 39 9.02 0.86 1.29
CA VAL A 39 10.00 -0.21 1.05
C VAL A 39 10.15 -0.57 -0.43
N GLU A 40 9.10 -0.39 -1.24
CA GLU A 40 9.03 -0.88 -2.61
C GLU A 40 10.05 -0.20 -3.54
N PHE A 41 10.20 1.11 -3.39
CA PHE A 41 11.07 1.94 -4.20
C PHE A 41 12.24 2.45 -3.36
N ASP A 42 13.46 2.26 -3.84
CA ASP A 42 14.65 2.86 -3.24
C ASP A 42 14.79 4.34 -3.65
N VAL A 43 13.82 5.16 -3.23
CA VAL A 43 13.73 6.57 -3.65
C VAL A 43 15.01 7.35 -3.32
N GLU A 44 15.60 7.12 -2.14
CA GLU A 44 16.86 7.77 -1.77
C GLU A 44 18.04 7.28 -2.61
N GLY A 45 18.10 5.98 -2.91
CA GLY A 45 19.11 5.43 -3.80
C GLY A 45 19.01 5.98 -5.22
N ILE A 46 17.80 6.15 -5.75
CA ILE A 46 17.57 6.77 -7.06
C ILE A 46 17.97 8.24 -7.02
N ARG A 47 17.45 9.00 -6.03
CA ARG A 47 17.71 10.43 -5.85
C ARG A 47 19.19 10.75 -5.70
N SER A 48 19.97 9.87 -5.05
CA SER A 48 21.41 10.04 -4.87
C SER A 48 22.21 9.96 -6.18
N ASN A 49 21.63 9.37 -7.23
CA ASN A 49 22.29 9.16 -8.52
C ASN A 49 21.70 10.03 -9.64
N CYS A 50 20.68 10.84 -9.36
CA CYS A 50 19.87 11.50 -10.39
C CYS A 50 19.64 12.99 -10.09
N ALA A 51 19.22 13.75 -11.09
CA ALA A 51 18.66 15.07 -10.84
C ALA A 51 17.25 14.89 -10.25
N SER A 52 16.90 15.63 -9.20
CA SER A 52 15.58 15.55 -8.57
C SER A 52 14.94 16.93 -8.46
N LYS A 53 13.65 17.01 -8.76
CA LYS A 53 12.83 18.21 -8.61
C LYS A 53 11.53 17.83 -7.89
N ARG A 54 11.13 18.62 -6.89
CA ARG A 54 9.82 18.47 -6.25
C ARG A 54 8.83 19.34 -7.01
N GLU A 55 7.79 18.74 -7.60
CA GLU A 55 6.74 19.47 -8.31
C GLU A 55 5.71 20.03 -7.34
N ASP A 56 5.27 19.22 -6.38
CA ASP A 56 4.36 19.63 -5.31
C ASP A 56 4.57 18.80 -4.02
N ASP A 57 3.58 18.76 -3.13
CA ASP A 57 3.67 18.03 -1.86
C ASP A 57 3.62 16.51 -2.00
N ILE A 58 3.14 15.99 -3.13
CA ILE A 58 2.94 14.57 -3.39
C ILE A 58 3.87 14.10 -4.51
N VAL A 59 4.20 14.92 -5.50
CA VAL A 59 4.91 14.51 -6.71
C VAL A 59 6.37 14.98 -6.71
N SER A 60 7.29 14.04 -6.90
CA SER A 60 8.70 14.31 -7.16
C SER A 60 9.12 13.75 -8.51
N GLU A 61 9.77 14.58 -9.32
CA GLU A 61 10.41 14.20 -10.58
C GLU A 61 11.86 13.76 -10.31
N LEU A 62 12.23 12.56 -10.80
CA LEU A 62 13.58 12.01 -10.73
C LEU A 62 14.07 11.71 -12.15
N MET A 63 15.17 12.33 -12.57
CA MET A 63 15.74 12.21 -13.90
C MET A 63 17.14 11.58 -13.84
N LEU A 64 17.25 10.35 -14.36
CA LEU A 64 18.48 9.55 -14.42
C LEU A 64 18.82 9.25 -15.88
N ASP A 65 20.02 9.65 -16.32
CA ASP A 65 20.55 9.39 -17.67
C ASP A 65 19.61 9.74 -18.84
N GLY A 66 18.78 10.77 -18.65
CA GLY A 66 17.82 11.25 -19.66
C GLY A 66 16.45 10.57 -19.61
N ASN A 67 16.26 9.57 -18.76
CA ASN A 67 14.96 9.01 -18.42
C ASN A 67 14.39 9.68 -17.16
N THR A 68 13.10 9.99 -17.21
CA THR A 68 12.37 10.63 -16.13
C THR A 68 11.37 9.67 -15.51
N VAL A 69 11.26 9.66 -14.18
CA VAL A 69 10.18 9.00 -13.44
C VAL A 69 9.57 9.95 -12.43
N TYR A 70 8.26 9.81 -12.21
CA TYR A 70 7.52 10.59 -11.22
C TYR A 70 7.20 9.73 -10.01
N VAL A 71 7.73 10.08 -8.85
CA VAL A 71 7.46 9.38 -7.59
C VAL A 71 6.32 10.08 -6.86
N LEU A 72 5.28 9.32 -6.54
CA LEU A 72 4.19 9.77 -5.69
C LEU A 72 4.51 9.54 -4.21
N ASN A 73 4.10 10.50 -3.38
CA ASN A 73 4.23 10.50 -1.92
C ASN A 73 5.62 10.11 -1.42
N ASP A 74 6.68 10.46 -2.17
CA ASP A 74 8.05 10.07 -1.84
C ASP A 74 8.22 8.54 -1.62
N GLY A 75 7.38 7.71 -2.26
CA GLY A 75 7.37 6.25 -2.15
C GLY A 75 6.57 5.69 -0.97
N GLU A 76 6.00 6.54 -0.10
CA GLU A 76 5.04 6.15 0.94
C GLU A 76 3.71 5.67 0.32
N PRO A 77 2.92 4.85 1.02
CA PRO A 77 1.65 4.37 0.50
C PRO A 77 0.69 5.49 0.10
N ILE A 78 0.27 5.50 -1.17
CA ILE A 78 -0.58 6.54 -1.75
C ILE A 78 -2.06 6.40 -1.34
N ASN A 79 -2.49 5.19 -0.96
CA ASN A 79 -3.87 4.86 -0.63
C ASN A 79 -4.37 5.44 0.71
N PHE A 80 -3.50 6.20 1.42
CA PHE A 80 -3.82 6.90 2.67
C PHE A 80 -3.75 8.43 2.55
N LEU A 81 -3.41 8.99 1.38
CA LEU A 81 -3.28 10.44 1.19
C LEU A 81 -4.60 11.20 1.30
N GLU A 82 -5.65 10.68 0.67
CA GLU A 82 -7.03 11.15 0.84
C GLU A 82 -7.88 9.98 1.34
N GLN A 83 -8.89 10.27 2.16
CA GLN A 83 -9.86 9.33 2.78
C GLN A 83 -9.64 7.87 2.38
N SER A 84 -9.05 7.06 3.28
CA SER A 84 -8.51 5.73 2.90
C SER A 84 -9.45 4.99 1.96
N ALA A 85 -8.93 4.55 0.81
CA ALA A 85 -9.69 3.87 -0.24
C ALA A 85 -10.43 2.59 0.24
N LEU A 86 -10.22 2.19 1.48
CA LEU A 86 -10.81 1.02 2.12
C LEU A 86 -12.30 1.21 2.45
N GLY A 87 -12.83 2.43 2.54
CA GLY A 87 -14.26 2.69 2.74
C GLY A 87 -14.92 1.80 3.81
N ASN A 88 -16.04 1.16 3.46
CA ASN A 88 -16.77 0.25 4.36
C ASN A 88 -15.98 -1.02 4.70
N ALA A 89 -14.99 -1.43 3.90
CA ALA A 89 -14.14 -2.58 4.23
C ALA A 89 -13.29 -2.32 5.48
N LEU A 90 -12.96 -1.05 5.78
CA LEU A 90 -12.26 -0.69 7.00
C LEU A 90 -13.12 -0.94 8.26
N GLU A 91 -14.44 -0.82 8.16
CA GLU A 91 -15.36 -1.18 9.24
C GLU A 91 -15.30 -2.69 9.53
N LEU A 92 -15.27 -3.53 8.49
CA LEU A 92 -15.14 -4.97 8.65
C LEU A 92 -13.82 -5.35 9.35
N ILE A 93 -12.70 -4.75 8.91
CA ILE A 93 -11.37 -4.95 9.51
C ILE A 93 -11.38 -4.53 10.99
N ARG A 94 -11.93 -3.37 11.32
CA ARG A 94 -12.03 -2.88 12.70
C ARG A 94 -12.92 -3.77 13.56
N SER A 95 -14.02 -4.27 13.01
CA SER A 95 -14.93 -5.18 13.70
C SER A 95 -14.25 -6.51 14.03
N GLU A 96 -13.46 -7.05 13.09
CA GLU A 96 -12.67 -8.26 13.33
C GLU A 96 -11.57 -8.04 14.37
N LEU A 97 -10.89 -6.89 14.36
CA LEU A 97 -9.92 -6.52 15.40
C LEU A 97 -10.57 -6.48 16.79
N CYS A 98 -11.77 -5.89 16.91
CA CYS A 98 -12.54 -5.89 18.15
C CYS A 98 -12.87 -7.31 18.64
N MET A 99 -13.28 -8.21 17.74
CA MET A 99 -13.57 -9.61 18.10
C MET A 99 -12.31 -10.37 18.49
N CYS A 100 -11.18 -10.13 17.82
CA CYS A 100 -9.88 -10.68 18.22
C CYS A 100 -9.50 -10.23 19.65
N MET A 101 -9.64 -8.94 19.96
CA MET A 101 -9.38 -8.41 21.30
C MET A 101 -10.31 -9.04 22.36
N TRP A 102 -11.60 -9.19 22.05
CA TRP A 102 -12.56 -9.85 22.93
C TRP A 102 -12.20 -11.32 23.17
N ALA A 103 -11.82 -12.06 22.13
CA ALA A 103 -11.41 -13.46 22.26
C ALA A 103 -10.13 -13.60 23.10
N LEU A 104 -9.15 -12.71 22.91
CA LEU A 104 -7.93 -12.66 23.72
C LEU A 104 -8.22 -12.37 25.21
N ALA A 105 -9.18 -11.49 25.49
CA ALA A 105 -9.52 -11.09 26.85
C ALA A 105 -10.35 -12.14 27.60
N THR A 106 -11.14 -12.95 26.90
CA THR A 106 -12.14 -13.83 27.52
C THR A 106 -11.77 -15.31 27.52
N GLN A 107 -10.79 -15.71 26.72
CA GLN A 107 -10.39 -17.11 26.56
C GLN A 107 -8.93 -17.32 26.95
N ARG A 108 -8.59 -18.54 27.36
CA ARG A 108 -7.20 -18.93 27.58
C ARG A 108 -6.55 -19.32 26.25
N HIS A 109 -5.47 -18.64 25.92
CA HIS A 109 -4.67 -18.91 24.72
C HIS A 109 -3.32 -19.50 25.10
N ARG A 110 -2.76 -20.35 24.23
CA ARG A 110 -1.34 -20.73 24.31
C ARG A 110 -0.48 -19.58 23.77
N ASN A 111 0.81 -19.57 24.06
CA ASN A 111 1.71 -18.62 23.40
C ASN A 111 1.73 -18.92 21.89
N GLY A 112 1.52 -17.89 21.06
CA GLY A 112 1.54 -18.02 19.61
C GLY A 112 0.63 -17.03 18.89
N ILE A 113 0.54 -17.20 17.57
CA ILE A 113 -0.38 -16.45 16.70
C ILE A 113 -1.68 -17.23 16.61
N HIS A 114 -2.78 -16.60 16.98
CA HIS A 114 -4.12 -17.18 16.94
C HIS A 114 -4.95 -16.50 15.87
N ARG A 115 -5.90 -17.24 15.32
CA ARG A 115 -6.90 -16.72 14.39
C ARG A 115 -8.25 -16.69 15.09
N LEU A 116 -9.10 -15.76 14.69
CA LEU A 116 -10.50 -15.78 15.09
C LEU A 116 -11.16 -17.07 14.58
N ALA A 117 -12.10 -17.62 15.35
CA ALA A 117 -12.83 -18.81 14.94
C ALA A 117 -13.57 -18.56 13.61
N PRO A 118 -13.54 -19.49 12.64
CA PRO A 118 -14.19 -19.30 11.34
C PRO A 118 -15.67 -18.93 11.44
N GLU A 119 -16.38 -19.44 12.43
CA GLU A 119 -17.80 -19.16 12.67
C GLU A 119 -18.04 -17.68 13.03
N LEU A 120 -17.14 -17.10 13.83
CA LEU A 120 -17.18 -15.68 14.18
C LEU A 120 -16.81 -14.79 12.99
N GLN A 121 -15.83 -15.21 12.18
CA GLN A 121 -15.48 -14.50 10.94
C GLN A 121 -16.66 -14.48 9.96
N GLN A 122 -17.33 -15.63 9.79
CA GLN A 122 -18.52 -15.73 8.94
C GLN A 122 -19.67 -14.86 9.47
N TRP A 123 -19.93 -14.89 10.78
CA TRP A 123 -20.94 -14.05 11.42
C TRP A 123 -20.66 -12.54 11.24
N LEU A 124 -19.40 -12.13 11.37
CA LEU A 124 -18.96 -10.75 11.11
C LEU A 124 -19.22 -10.35 9.66
N ALA A 125 -18.82 -11.19 8.70
CA ALA A 125 -19.01 -10.94 7.28
C ALA A 125 -20.51 -10.82 6.91
N ASP A 126 -21.36 -11.69 7.47
CA ASP A 126 -22.80 -11.64 7.24
C ASP A 126 -23.46 -10.40 7.86
N THR A 127 -23.02 -10.02 9.06
CA THR A 127 -23.49 -8.80 9.74
C THR A 127 -23.12 -7.55 8.95
N TRP A 128 -21.85 -7.45 8.54
CA TRP A 128 -21.36 -6.35 7.71
C TRP A 128 -22.10 -6.27 6.37
N ARG A 129 -22.29 -7.41 5.69
CA ARG A 129 -23.04 -7.49 4.43
C ARG A 129 -24.48 -7.03 4.59
N CYS A 130 -25.13 -7.37 5.71
CA CYS A 130 -26.49 -6.93 5.98
C CYS A 130 -26.57 -5.41 6.22
N ALA A 131 -25.63 -4.85 6.98
CA ALA A 131 -25.56 -3.42 7.26
C ALA A 131 -25.30 -2.58 6.00
N HIS A 132 -24.54 -3.11 5.04
CA HIS A 132 -24.12 -2.40 3.83
C HIS A 132 -24.87 -2.82 2.55
N ARG A 133 -25.96 -3.59 2.67
CA ARG A 133 -26.69 -4.13 1.51
C ARG A 133 -27.27 -3.04 0.58
N ASN A 134 -27.43 -1.81 1.08
CA ASN A 134 -28.04 -0.68 0.36
C ASN A 134 -27.12 0.55 0.27
N THR A 135 -25.83 0.42 0.58
CA THR A 135 -24.87 1.51 0.40
C THR A 135 -24.39 1.49 -1.06
N PRO A 136 -24.45 2.63 -1.79
CA PRO A 136 -24.00 2.70 -3.18
C PRO A 136 -22.51 2.39 -3.34
#